data_AF-A0A7D5T7X0-F1
#
_entry.id   AF-A0A7D5T7X0-F1
#
_cell.length_a   1.000
_cell.length_b   1.000
_cell.length_c   1.000
_cell.angle_alpha   90.00
_cell.angle_beta   90.00
_cell.angle_gamma   90.00
#
_symmetry.space_group_name_H-M   'P 1'
#
loop_
_entity.id
_entity.type
_entity.pdbx_description
1 polymer ?
#
loop_
_entity_poly.entity_id
_entity_poly.type
_entity_poly.pdbx_seq_one_letter_code
_entity_poly.pdbx_strand_id
1 'polypeptide(L)'
;MAGLDDFQGFGERAERELSKVDRHDPVDRPHVKRFAKSLDGNVAEGTLAEYLKNLRKTAERLDQPIVDLDEAGMDAHVFELRRNPEYGMGDEPGLSDGTIRNVEFVVRKFLKALDIEGTEWADDYELTPPPDNKVSPEDMLRPEDISAMVDGANNMRDIALIEFLADSGARLSLLGSLRVGDVDLDGEQATYRPNADAVGLKGADIANYPIIDAKTTLRTYLRQVHPRPDEDDAAFFHKIPGHGNKPPWEEDGAISPSTIRKQLRKGADNGGVDRPVNPHNFRHSAVSRMVREDFTRAQIEHRVHWDVDTDMWETYQHIAAEEHNADIFAHAGVGDADDGVDHERRPCGNCREPLAPHHEYCPRCGEPATQQARERRDNAVAKLGEGQVDVEEMSRREFRASLLSAVQANGEIADAHDEDTSPDST
;
A
#
# COMPACT_ATOMS: atom_id res chain seq x y z
N MET A 1 -17.63 10.46 -4.97
CA MET A 1 -16.49 9.52 -4.95
C MET A 1 -15.34 10.44 -5.14
N ALA A 2 -14.48 10.51 -4.13
CA ALA A 2 -13.47 11.53 -4.12
C ALA A 2 -12.52 11.35 -5.31
N GLY A 3 -12.30 12.44 -6.05
CA GLY A 3 -11.42 12.46 -7.20
C GLY A 3 -9.94 12.43 -6.77
N LEU A 4 -9.03 12.48 -7.73
CA LEU A 4 -7.58 12.44 -7.49
C LEU A 4 -7.09 13.52 -6.52
N ASP A 5 -7.70 14.70 -6.55
CA ASP A 5 -7.32 15.84 -5.69
C ASP A 5 -7.63 15.60 -4.21
N ASP A 6 -8.60 14.74 -3.89
CA ASP A 6 -8.91 14.31 -2.53
C ASP A 6 -9.10 12.80 -2.48
N PHE A 7 -8.08 12.04 -2.87
CA PHE A 7 -8.19 10.59 -3.05
C PHE A 7 -8.83 9.82 -1.87
N GLN A 8 -8.63 10.29 -0.63
CA GLN A 8 -9.21 9.66 0.57
C GLN A 8 -10.58 10.22 0.98
N GLY A 9 -11.10 11.22 0.29
CA GLY A 9 -12.37 11.88 0.57
C GLY A 9 -12.38 12.60 1.90
N PHE A 10 -11.29 13.27 2.28
CA PHE A 10 -11.20 14.04 3.50
C PHE A 10 -12.29 15.11 3.59
N GLY A 11 -12.54 15.85 2.51
CA GLY A 11 -13.59 16.88 2.44
C GLY A 11 -14.99 16.26 2.54
N GLU A 12 -15.30 15.26 1.69
CA GLU A 12 -16.59 14.54 1.72
C GLU A 12 -16.86 13.95 3.13
N ARG A 13 -15.81 13.49 3.83
CA ARG A 13 -15.92 12.98 5.21
C ARG A 13 -16.23 14.10 6.21
N ALA A 14 -15.56 15.25 6.11
CA ALA A 14 -15.80 16.39 7.00
C ALA A 14 -17.24 16.91 6.85
N GLU A 15 -17.68 17.15 5.61
CA GLU A 15 -19.06 17.55 5.29
C GLU A 15 -20.09 16.55 5.83
N ARG A 16 -19.82 15.25 5.65
CA ARG A 16 -20.70 14.20 6.16
C ARG A 16 -20.79 14.21 7.68
N GLU A 17 -19.71 14.44 8.41
CA GLU A 17 -19.78 14.53 9.87
C GLU A 17 -20.45 15.84 10.33
N LEU A 18 -20.24 16.96 9.63
CA LEU A 18 -20.98 18.21 9.85
C LEU A 18 -22.50 18.05 9.67
N SER A 19 -22.93 17.22 8.71
CA SER A 19 -24.35 16.94 8.48
C SER A 19 -25.02 16.16 9.63
N LYS A 20 -24.24 15.53 10.52
CA LYS A 20 -24.70 14.67 11.62
C LYS A 20 -24.67 15.35 12.99
N VAL A 21 -24.53 16.67 13.04
CA VAL A 21 -24.50 17.42 14.31
C VAL A 21 -25.79 17.20 15.11
N ASP A 22 -26.91 16.92 14.45
CA ASP A 22 -28.19 16.58 15.08
C ASP A 22 -28.15 15.30 15.93
N ARG A 23 -27.16 14.42 15.72
CA ARG A 23 -26.93 13.21 16.53
C ARG A 23 -26.31 13.48 17.89
N HIS A 24 -25.87 14.71 18.15
CA HIS A 24 -25.46 15.13 19.49
C HIS A 24 -26.68 15.53 20.34
N ASP A 25 -26.49 15.53 21.65
CA ASP A 25 -27.45 16.09 22.58
C ASP A 25 -27.80 17.55 22.19
N PRO A 26 -29.07 17.98 22.29
CA PRO A 26 -29.47 19.36 22.02
C PRO A 26 -28.59 20.44 22.67
N VAL A 27 -28.05 20.18 23.86
CA VAL A 27 -27.14 21.08 24.59
C VAL A 27 -25.80 21.20 23.87
N ASP A 28 -25.21 20.09 23.41
CA ASP A 28 -23.90 20.07 22.73
C ASP A 28 -23.93 20.69 21.33
N ARG A 29 -25.04 20.60 20.61
CA ARG A 29 -25.16 21.03 19.19
C ARG A 29 -24.60 22.43 18.89
N PRO A 30 -24.98 23.51 19.60
CA PRO A 30 -24.40 24.84 19.36
C PRO A 30 -22.89 24.88 19.60
N HIS A 31 -22.40 24.15 20.60
CA HIS A 31 -20.98 24.08 20.94
C HIS A 31 -20.18 23.32 19.89
N VAL A 32 -20.68 22.17 19.42
CA VAL A 32 -20.07 21.41 18.32
C VAL A 32 -19.98 22.26 17.04
N LYS A 33 -21.03 23.02 16.71
CA LYS A 33 -21.00 23.96 15.56
C LYS A 33 -19.96 25.05 15.75
N ARG A 34 -19.84 25.63 16.95
CA ARG A 34 -18.84 26.65 17.26
C ARG A 34 -17.43 26.07 17.14
N PHE A 35 -17.20 24.89 17.69
CA PHE A 35 -15.93 24.18 17.61
C PHE A 35 -15.55 23.86 16.17
N ALA A 36 -16.47 23.30 15.37
CA ALA A 36 -16.26 23.04 13.96
C ALA A 36 -15.82 24.29 13.19
N LYS A 37 -16.52 25.43 13.37
CA LYS A 37 -16.15 26.72 12.77
C LYS A 37 -14.79 27.24 13.21
N SER A 38 -14.37 26.93 14.45
CA SER A 38 -13.05 27.34 14.94
C SER A 38 -11.91 26.51 14.34
N LEU A 39 -12.21 25.29 13.90
CA LEU A 39 -11.25 24.38 13.29
C LEU A 39 -11.19 24.53 11.77
N ASP A 40 -12.30 24.92 11.15
CA ASP A 40 -12.41 25.15 9.71
C ASP A 40 -11.31 26.12 9.22
N GLY A 41 -10.57 25.71 8.20
CA GLY A 41 -9.38 26.42 7.69
C GLY A 41 -8.13 26.41 8.61
N ASN A 42 -8.26 26.02 9.88
CA ASN A 42 -7.14 25.95 10.84
C ASN A 42 -6.56 24.54 11.00
N VAL A 43 -7.30 23.50 10.60
CA VAL A 43 -6.83 22.12 10.55
C VAL A 43 -7.16 21.51 9.19
N ALA A 44 -6.44 20.47 8.80
CA ALA A 44 -6.77 19.70 7.59
C ALA A 44 -8.16 19.06 7.70
N GLU A 45 -8.88 18.94 6.57
CA GLU A 45 -10.22 18.34 6.48
C GLU A 45 -10.30 16.95 7.11
N GLY A 46 -9.28 16.12 6.92
CA GLY A 46 -9.21 14.79 7.53
C GLY A 46 -9.18 14.83 9.06
N THR A 47 -8.51 15.84 9.63
CA THR A 47 -8.47 16.09 11.08
C THR A 47 -9.81 16.59 11.58
N LEU A 48 -10.44 17.53 10.86
CA LEU A 48 -11.78 18.02 11.19
C LEU A 48 -12.80 16.86 11.21
N ALA A 49 -12.80 16.04 10.15
CA ALA A 49 -13.67 14.86 10.06
C ALA A 49 -13.44 13.88 11.22
N GLU A 50 -12.18 13.64 11.60
CA GLU A 50 -11.85 12.74 12.71
C GLU A 50 -12.32 13.28 14.06
N TYR A 51 -12.13 14.59 14.31
CA TYR A 51 -12.60 15.22 15.55
C TYR A 51 -14.13 15.17 15.65
N LEU A 52 -14.84 15.55 14.59
CA LEU A 52 -16.31 15.52 14.57
C LEU A 52 -16.84 14.08 14.71
N LYS A 53 -16.20 13.10 14.06
CA LYS A 53 -16.54 11.68 14.22
C LYS A 53 -16.40 11.23 15.66
N ASN A 54 -15.28 11.55 16.32
CA ASN A 54 -15.03 11.13 17.69
C ASN A 54 -15.97 11.82 18.68
N LEU A 55 -16.23 13.13 18.54
CA LEU A 55 -17.25 13.81 19.36
C LEU A 55 -18.63 13.19 19.17
N ARG A 56 -19.04 12.92 17.93
CA ARG A 56 -20.34 12.27 17.66
C ARG A 56 -20.41 10.90 18.29
N LYS A 57 -19.36 10.09 18.15
CA LYS A 57 -19.31 8.74 18.71
C LYS A 57 -19.31 8.75 20.23
N THR A 58 -18.67 9.72 20.87
CA THR A 58 -18.76 9.95 22.31
C THR A 58 -20.18 10.35 22.72
N ALA A 59 -20.79 11.31 22.03
CA ALA A 59 -22.17 11.72 22.31
C ALA A 59 -23.20 10.58 22.12
N GLU A 60 -23.01 9.72 21.11
CA GLU A 60 -23.86 8.53 20.88
C GLU A 60 -23.74 7.49 22.01
N ARG A 61 -22.71 7.57 22.88
CA ARG A 61 -22.39 6.58 23.92
C ARG A 61 -22.56 7.10 25.35
N LEU A 62 -22.69 8.42 25.54
CA LEU A 62 -22.93 9.03 26.84
C LEU A 62 -24.44 9.20 27.06
N ASP A 63 -24.88 9.02 28.30
CA ASP A 63 -26.26 9.31 28.72
C ASP A 63 -26.48 10.79 29.10
N GLN A 64 -25.47 11.64 28.86
CA GLN A 64 -25.44 13.07 29.19
C GLN A 64 -24.72 13.88 28.11
N PRO A 65 -24.94 15.21 28.04
CA PRO A 65 -24.17 16.08 27.16
C PRO A 65 -22.67 16.01 27.44
N ILE A 66 -21.85 16.13 26.40
CA ILE A 66 -20.38 16.18 26.54
C ILE A 66 -19.96 17.38 27.39
N VAL A 67 -20.63 18.52 27.25
CA VAL A 67 -20.31 19.73 28.03
C VAL A 67 -20.57 19.62 29.53
N ASP A 68 -21.38 18.64 29.97
CA ASP A 68 -21.68 18.39 31.38
C ASP A 68 -20.79 17.27 31.98
N LEU A 69 -19.86 16.72 31.17
CA LEU A 69 -18.98 15.62 31.57
C LEU A 69 -17.93 16.10 32.59
N ASP A 70 -17.83 15.39 33.71
CA ASP A 70 -16.74 15.53 34.67
C ASP A 70 -15.63 14.50 34.44
N GLU A 71 -14.50 14.65 35.15
CA GLU A 71 -13.34 13.75 35.04
C GLU A 71 -13.71 12.30 35.32
N ALA A 72 -14.50 12.05 36.37
CA ALA A 72 -14.93 10.70 36.74
C ALA A 72 -15.84 10.06 35.67
N GLY A 73 -16.71 10.86 35.04
CA GLY A 73 -17.53 10.43 33.92
C GLY A 73 -16.69 10.10 32.69
N MET A 74 -15.64 10.87 32.42
CA MET A 74 -14.70 10.56 31.35
C MET A 74 -13.94 9.25 31.61
N ASP A 75 -13.46 9.04 32.84
CA ASP A 75 -12.78 7.79 33.23
C ASP A 75 -13.69 6.57 33.11
N ALA A 76 -14.95 6.69 33.56
CA ALA A 76 -15.94 5.65 33.39
C ALA A 76 -16.18 5.35 31.90
N HIS A 77 -16.30 6.39 31.07
CA HIS A 77 -16.46 6.23 29.63
C HIS A 77 -15.26 5.51 29.01
N VAL A 78 -14.02 5.92 29.32
CA VAL A 78 -12.80 5.28 28.84
C VAL A 78 -12.70 3.82 29.29
N PHE A 79 -13.06 3.54 30.54
CA PHE A 79 -13.10 2.18 31.08
C PHE A 79 -14.06 1.29 30.27
N GLU A 80 -15.25 1.79 29.96
CA GLU A 80 -16.22 1.07 29.13
C GLU A 80 -15.74 0.86 27.70
N LEU A 81 -15.16 1.89 27.08
CA LEU A 81 -14.59 1.78 25.72
C LEU A 81 -13.54 0.67 25.64
N ARG A 82 -12.77 0.46 26.70
CA ARG A 82 -11.73 -0.57 26.76
C ARG A 82 -12.26 -1.99 27.04
N ARG A 83 -13.45 -2.11 27.65
CA ARG A 83 -13.95 -3.38 28.21
C ARG A 83 -15.27 -3.87 27.64
N ASN A 84 -15.95 -3.08 26.81
CA ASN A 84 -17.15 -3.51 26.13
C ASN A 84 -16.80 -4.13 24.76
N PRO A 85 -17.00 -5.46 24.59
CA PRO A 85 -16.71 -6.15 23.33
C PRO A 85 -17.56 -5.66 22.16
N GLU A 86 -18.70 -4.98 22.41
CA GLU A 86 -19.50 -4.33 21.36
C GLU A 86 -18.69 -3.30 20.56
N TYR A 87 -17.68 -2.70 21.18
CA TYR A 87 -16.79 -1.75 20.52
C TYR A 87 -15.52 -2.40 19.96
N GLY A 88 -15.22 -3.64 20.33
CA GLY A 88 -14.06 -4.39 19.88
C GLY A 88 -14.19 -4.94 18.46
N MET A 89 -13.08 -5.42 17.92
CA MET A 89 -13.01 -6.15 16.67
C MET A 89 -12.55 -7.59 16.95
N GLY A 90 -13.32 -8.58 16.52
CA GLY A 90 -12.99 -9.99 16.80
C GLY A 90 -13.09 -10.32 18.29
N ASP A 91 -12.02 -10.85 18.86
CA ASP A 91 -11.95 -11.28 20.26
C ASP A 91 -11.45 -10.19 21.22
N GLU A 92 -11.27 -8.96 20.73
CA GLU A 92 -10.80 -7.83 21.53
C GLU A 92 -11.84 -7.42 22.60
N PRO A 93 -11.40 -7.10 23.83
CA PRO A 93 -12.29 -6.71 24.91
C PRO A 93 -12.96 -5.35 24.69
N GLY A 94 -12.47 -4.53 23.75
CA GLY A 94 -13.00 -3.20 23.44
C GLY A 94 -12.16 -2.47 22.38
N LEU A 95 -12.20 -1.14 22.40
CA LEU A 95 -11.38 -0.30 21.51
C LEU A 95 -9.90 -0.37 21.87
N SER A 96 -9.04 -0.25 20.84
CA SER A 96 -7.59 -0.14 21.03
C SER A 96 -7.19 1.13 21.76
N ASP A 97 -6.07 1.09 22.49
CA ASP A 97 -5.51 2.22 23.24
C ASP A 97 -5.29 3.45 22.35
N GLY A 98 -4.85 3.26 21.10
CA GLY A 98 -4.72 4.36 20.14
C GLY A 98 -6.06 5.03 19.78
N THR A 99 -7.14 4.24 19.70
CA THR A 99 -8.49 4.79 19.45
C THR A 99 -9.02 5.51 20.68
N ILE A 100 -8.82 4.94 21.87
CA ILE A 100 -9.18 5.55 23.15
C ILE A 100 -8.47 6.90 23.32
N ARG A 101 -7.14 6.93 23.11
CA ARG A 101 -6.33 8.16 23.14
C ARG A 101 -6.86 9.25 22.20
N ASN A 102 -7.32 8.88 21.01
CA ASN A 102 -7.92 9.83 20.06
C ASN A 102 -9.26 10.38 20.55
N VAL A 103 -10.10 9.54 21.18
CA VAL A 103 -11.35 9.98 21.80
C VAL A 103 -11.05 10.97 22.94
N GLU A 104 -10.18 10.58 23.87
CA GLU A 104 -9.77 11.43 25.00
C GLU A 104 -9.21 12.77 24.52
N PHE A 105 -8.29 12.75 23.56
CA PHE A 105 -7.68 13.97 23.01
C PHE A 105 -8.73 14.91 22.41
N VAL A 106 -9.71 14.37 21.67
CA VAL A 106 -10.74 15.17 21.00
C VAL A 106 -11.73 15.75 21.99
N VAL A 107 -12.23 14.96 22.96
CA VAL A 107 -13.13 15.44 24.02
C VAL A 107 -12.45 16.54 24.81
N ARG A 108 -11.21 16.30 25.24
CA ARG A 108 -10.39 17.27 25.96
C ARG A 108 -10.22 18.58 25.18
N LYS A 109 -9.86 18.47 23.89
CA LYS A 109 -9.67 19.64 23.01
C LYS A 109 -10.98 20.40 22.79
N PHE A 110 -12.11 19.71 22.71
CA PHE A 110 -13.43 20.32 22.59
C PHE A 110 -13.81 21.10 23.83
N LEU A 111 -13.74 20.49 25.02
CA LEU A 111 -14.07 21.15 26.29
C LEU A 111 -13.18 22.36 26.54
N LYS A 112 -11.86 22.21 26.39
CA LYS A 112 -10.89 23.30 26.49
C LYS A 112 -11.17 24.46 25.53
N ALA A 113 -11.64 24.18 24.32
CA ALA A 113 -11.96 25.22 23.34
C ALA A 113 -13.24 26.01 23.67
N LEU A 114 -14.15 25.44 24.47
CA LEU A 114 -15.38 26.08 24.87
C LEU A 114 -15.23 26.91 26.14
N ASP A 115 -14.33 26.51 27.04
CA ASP A 115 -14.02 27.18 28.31
C ASP A 115 -15.29 27.37 29.17
N ILE A 116 -15.98 26.26 29.45
CA ILE A 116 -17.23 26.22 30.22
C ILE A 116 -16.90 25.84 31.66
N GLU A 117 -17.57 26.50 32.62
CA GLU A 117 -17.45 26.18 34.06
C GLU A 117 -17.75 24.70 34.33
N GLY A 118 -16.88 24.03 35.08
CA GLY A 118 -16.98 22.60 35.39
C GLY A 118 -16.18 21.69 34.46
N THR A 119 -15.54 22.23 33.42
CA THR A 119 -14.74 21.47 32.44
C THR A 119 -13.23 21.69 32.60
N GLU A 120 -12.79 22.38 33.67
CA GLU A 120 -11.40 22.73 33.94
C GLU A 120 -10.49 21.51 34.07
N TRP A 121 -11.04 20.38 34.52
CA TRP A 121 -10.35 19.09 34.58
C TRP A 121 -9.77 18.65 33.22
N ALA A 122 -10.39 19.07 32.11
CA ALA A 122 -9.93 18.75 30.77
C ALA A 122 -8.54 19.35 30.48
N ASP A 123 -8.13 20.43 31.14
CA ASP A 123 -6.81 21.01 30.88
C ASP A 123 -5.65 20.10 31.30
N ASP A 124 -5.85 19.35 32.37
CA ASP A 124 -4.83 18.51 33.00
C ASP A 124 -5.09 17.00 32.84
N TYR A 125 -6.16 16.60 32.12
CA TYR A 125 -6.50 15.19 31.90
C TYR A 125 -5.37 14.41 31.20
N GLU A 126 -4.91 13.35 31.87
CA GLU A 126 -3.88 12.44 31.37
C GLU A 126 -4.45 11.51 30.31
N LEU A 127 -3.91 11.59 29.09
CA LEU A 127 -4.33 10.71 28.00
C LEU A 127 -3.70 9.33 28.15
N THR A 128 -4.44 8.29 27.77
CA THR A 128 -3.95 6.94 27.54
C THR A 128 -2.64 7.00 26.74
N PRO A 129 -1.53 6.40 27.20
CA PRO A 129 -0.23 6.47 26.53
C PRO A 129 -0.31 6.11 25.05
N PRO A 130 0.55 6.69 24.20
CA PRO A 130 0.62 6.26 22.81
C PRO A 130 0.96 4.75 22.76
N PRO A 131 0.36 3.98 21.84
CA PRO A 131 0.71 2.58 21.67
C PRO A 131 2.20 2.46 21.30
N ASP A 132 2.84 1.36 21.73
CA ASP A 132 4.18 1.02 21.25
C ASP A 132 4.08 0.66 19.77
N ASN A 133 4.65 1.49 18.90
CA ASN A 133 4.60 1.32 17.44
C ASN A 133 5.82 0.56 16.91
N LYS A 134 6.53 -0.19 17.75
CA LYS A 134 7.64 -1.03 17.30
C LYS A 134 7.16 -1.98 16.23
N VAL A 135 7.80 -1.90 15.08
CA VAL A 135 7.60 -2.83 13.98
C VAL A 135 8.39 -4.08 14.30
N SER A 136 7.71 -5.22 14.36
CA SER A 136 8.38 -6.50 14.52
C SER A 136 8.93 -6.96 13.16
N PRO A 137 10.18 -7.45 13.07
CA PRO A 137 10.73 -8.00 11.84
C PRO A 137 9.83 -9.09 11.22
N GLU A 138 9.17 -9.90 12.05
CA GLU A 138 8.29 -10.98 11.59
C GLU A 138 7.03 -10.50 10.85
N ASP A 139 6.59 -9.27 11.12
CA ASP A 139 5.43 -8.65 10.45
C ASP A 139 5.81 -8.02 9.10
N MET A 140 7.09 -7.78 8.84
CA MET A 140 7.57 -7.12 7.62
C MET A 140 7.50 -8.05 6.41
N LEU A 141 7.13 -7.50 5.25
CA LEU A 141 7.12 -8.28 4.00
C LEU A 141 8.54 -8.61 3.58
N ARG A 142 8.78 -9.90 3.39
CA ARG A 142 10.02 -10.45 2.82
C ARG A 142 9.90 -10.51 1.29
N PRO A 143 11.02 -10.64 0.56
CA PRO A 143 10.98 -10.71 -0.91
C PRO A 143 10.04 -11.80 -1.45
N GLU A 144 10.01 -12.96 -0.82
CA GLU A 144 9.12 -14.07 -1.14
C GLU A 144 7.65 -13.74 -0.93
N ASP A 145 7.30 -12.93 0.09
CA ASP A 145 5.92 -12.47 0.30
C ASP A 145 5.49 -11.57 -0.86
N ILE A 146 6.35 -10.65 -1.28
CA ILE A 146 6.08 -9.75 -2.41
C ILE A 146 5.94 -10.57 -3.71
N SER A 147 6.82 -11.55 -3.94
CA SER A 147 6.76 -12.41 -5.12
C SER A 147 5.47 -13.26 -5.13
N ALA A 148 5.10 -13.84 -4.00
CA ALA A 148 3.87 -14.60 -3.83
C ALA A 148 2.62 -13.71 -4.02
N MET A 149 2.64 -12.47 -3.53
CA MET A 149 1.56 -11.51 -3.77
C MET A 149 1.43 -11.12 -5.25
N VAL A 150 2.55 -10.93 -5.95
CA VAL A 150 2.56 -10.66 -7.40
C VAL A 150 1.98 -11.84 -8.16
N ASP A 151 2.29 -13.07 -7.77
CA ASP A 151 1.74 -14.29 -8.38
C ASP A 151 0.25 -14.50 -8.06
N GLY A 152 -0.16 -14.14 -6.85
CA GLY A 152 -1.56 -14.14 -6.41
C GLY A 152 -2.40 -13.01 -7.01
N ALA A 153 -1.78 -12.00 -7.63
CA ALA A 153 -2.50 -10.85 -8.16
C ALA A 153 -3.40 -11.21 -9.34
N ASN A 154 -4.60 -10.62 -9.37
CA ASN A 154 -5.63 -11.02 -10.33
C ASN A 154 -5.40 -10.47 -11.75
N ASN A 155 -4.66 -9.37 -11.88
CA ASN A 155 -4.47 -8.64 -13.12
C ASN A 155 -3.21 -7.75 -13.06
N MET A 156 -2.80 -7.22 -14.22
CA MET A 156 -1.59 -6.42 -14.36
C MET A 156 -1.58 -5.10 -13.57
N ARG A 157 -2.75 -4.46 -13.35
CA ARG A 157 -2.84 -3.26 -12.50
C ARG A 157 -2.49 -3.59 -11.07
N ASP A 158 -3.01 -4.69 -10.55
CA ASP A 158 -2.78 -5.09 -9.16
C ASP A 158 -1.30 -5.53 -8.96
N ILE A 159 -0.70 -6.20 -9.96
CA ILE A 159 0.76 -6.46 -10.01
C ILE A 159 1.54 -5.14 -9.95
N ALA A 160 1.20 -4.17 -10.81
CA ALA A 160 1.86 -2.88 -10.85
C ALA A 160 1.72 -2.10 -9.52
N LEU A 161 0.59 -2.25 -8.84
CA LEU A 161 0.34 -1.62 -7.54
C LEU A 161 1.24 -2.21 -6.44
N ILE A 162 1.37 -3.54 -6.40
CA ILE A 162 2.24 -4.25 -5.44
C ILE A 162 3.71 -3.86 -5.69
N GLU A 163 4.16 -3.92 -6.94
CA GLU A 163 5.53 -3.58 -7.33
C GLU A 163 5.85 -2.11 -7.01
N PHE A 164 4.94 -1.17 -7.31
CA PHE A 164 5.16 0.24 -6.98
C PHE A 164 5.27 0.49 -5.46
N LEU A 165 4.45 -0.17 -4.64
CA LEU A 165 4.53 -0.07 -3.19
C LEU A 165 5.84 -0.66 -2.63
N ALA A 166 6.27 -1.81 -3.15
CA ALA A 166 7.54 -2.45 -2.77
C ALA A 166 8.77 -1.61 -3.18
N ASP A 167 8.69 -0.95 -4.34
CA ASP A 167 9.74 -0.10 -4.88
C ASP A 167 9.86 1.23 -4.13
N SER A 168 8.74 1.93 -3.93
CA SER A 168 8.71 3.31 -3.44
C SER A 168 8.46 3.46 -1.94
N GLY A 169 7.75 2.51 -1.31
CA GLY A 169 7.22 2.68 0.04
C GLY A 169 6.21 3.84 0.16
N ALA A 170 5.62 4.31 -0.95
CA ALA A 170 4.75 5.47 -0.98
C ALA A 170 3.49 5.32 -0.10
N ARG A 171 3.00 6.45 0.43
CA ARG A 171 1.72 6.48 1.14
C ARG A 171 0.56 6.25 0.18
N LEU A 172 -0.53 5.69 0.70
CA LEU A 172 -1.73 5.40 -0.09
C LEU A 172 -2.34 6.62 -0.78
N SER A 173 -2.35 7.79 -0.12
CA SER A 173 -2.85 9.04 -0.73
C SER A 173 -2.04 9.40 -1.96
N LEU A 174 -0.70 9.39 -1.85
CA LEU A 174 0.21 9.68 -2.95
C LEU A 174 0.01 8.70 -4.11
N LEU A 175 0.11 7.41 -3.84
CA LEU A 175 -0.07 6.36 -4.85
C LEU A 175 -1.41 6.51 -5.56
N GLY A 176 -2.48 6.71 -4.80
CA GLY A 176 -3.83 6.78 -5.34
C GLY A 176 -4.13 8.06 -6.11
N SER A 177 -3.41 9.16 -5.84
CA SER A 177 -3.59 10.44 -6.52
C SER A 177 -2.72 10.62 -7.76
N LEU A 178 -1.80 9.69 -8.05
CA LEU A 178 -0.93 9.77 -9.23
C LEU A 178 -1.75 9.80 -10.52
N ARG A 179 -1.39 10.72 -11.41
CA ARG A 179 -1.89 10.82 -12.78
C ARG A 179 -0.95 10.14 -13.77
N VAL A 180 -1.42 9.88 -14.98
CA VAL A 180 -0.58 9.36 -16.07
C VAL A 180 0.61 10.30 -16.34
N GLY A 181 0.34 11.61 -16.43
CA GLY A 181 1.36 12.63 -16.66
C GLY A 181 2.35 12.81 -15.50
N ASP A 182 2.05 12.26 -14.32
CA ASP A 182 2.93 12.29 -13.15
C ASP A 182 4.04 11.22 -13.21
N VAL A 183 4.01 10.30 -14.19
CA VAL A 183 4.92 9.14 -14.25
C VAL A 183 5.69 9.09 -15.58
N ASP A 184 7.02 9.24 -15.51
CA ASP A 184 7.92 9.06 -16.65
C ASP A 184 8.61 7.69 -16.57
N LEU A 185 8.29 6.81 -17.52
CA LEU A 185 8.83 5.44 -17.60
C LEU A 185 9.76 5.23 -18.80
N ASP A 186 9.87 6.24 -19.66
CA ASP A 186 10.54 6.14 -20.96
C ASP A 186 11.97 6.67 -20.92
N GLY A 187 12.26 7.56 -19.97
CA GLY A 187 13.63 7.95 -19.65
C GLY A 187 14.52 6.79 -19.18
N GLU A 188 15.83 6.98 -19.29
CA GLU A 188 16.81 6.10 -18.64
C GLU A 188 16.56 6.08 -17.11
N GLN A 189 16.30 7.26 -16.54
CA GLN A 189 15.91 7.47 -15.16
C GLN A 189 14.39 7.57 -15.08
N ALA A 190 13.71 6.45 -14.81
CA ALA A 190 12.27 6.47 -14.62
C ALA A 190 11.92 7.18 -13.31
N THR A 191 10.89 8.01 -13.31
CA THR A 191 10.48 8.79 -12.15
C THR A 191 8.97 8.90 -12.01
N TYR A 192 8.51 9.18 -10.79
CA TYR A 192 7.17 9.70 -10.55
C TYR A 192 7.27 11.05 -9.84
N ARG A 193 6.22 11.85 -9.96
CA ARG A 193 6.06 13.13 -9.26
C ARG A 193 4.75 13.12 -8.49
N PRO A 194 4.71 13.49 -7.20
CA PRO A 194 3.45 13.59 -6.49
C PRO A 194 2.50 14.60 -7.16
N ASN A 195 1.22 14.25 -7.26
CA ASN A 195 0.18 15.11 -7.80
C ASN A 195 0.09 16.42 -6.97
N ALA A 196 0.47 17.55 -7.57
CA ALA A 196 0.54 18.84 -6.87
C ALA A 196 -0.82 19.37 -6.38
N ASP A 197 -1.92 18.92 -6.98
CA ASP A 197 -3.28 19.33 -6.63
C ASP A 197 -3.90 18.44 -5.54
N ALA A 198 -3.25 17.32 -5.18
CA ALA A 198 -3.78 16.36 -4.24
C ALA A 198 -3.54 16.74 -2.77
N VAL A 199 -4.57 16.55 -1.94
CA VAL A 199 -4.48 16.69 -0.49
C VAL A 199 -3.98 15.40 0.19
N GLY A 200 -3.43 15.54 1.39
CA GLY A 200 -2.97 14.39 2.18
C GLY A 200 -1.61 13.82 1.72
N LEU A 201 -0.82 14.61 1.01
CA LEU A 201 0.57 14.30 0.60
C LEU A 201 1.61 14.67 1.67
N LYS A 202 1.26 14.58 2.95
CA LYS A 202 2.10 15.02 4.07
C LYS A 202 3.54 14.49 3.95
N GLY A 203 4.51 15.41 3.91
CA GLY A 203 5.95 15.11 3.84
C GLY A 203 6.49 14.79 2.44
N ALA A 204 5.66 14.82 1.39
CA ALA A 204 6.09 14.66 0.01
C ALA A 204 6.22 16.04 -0.66
N ASP A 205 7.45 16.40 -1.04
CA ASP A 205 7.69 17.56 -1.88
C ASP A 205 7.25 17.28 -3.32
N ILE A 206 6.87 18.32 -4.04
CA ILE A 206 6.52 18.20 -5.46
C ILE A 206 7.80 18.18 -6.29
N ALA A 207 8.46 17.02 -6.33
CA ALA A 207 9.69 16.74 -7.05
C ALA A 207 9.62 15.39 -7.77
N ASN A 208 10.60 15.11 -8.64
CA ASN A 208 10.71 13.81 -9.30
C ASN A 208 11.45 12.82 -8.39
N TYR A 209 10.88 11.64 -8.21
CA TYR A 209 11.43 10.57 -7.38
C TYR A 209 11.69 9.33 -8.22
N PRO A 210 12.77 8.58 -7.94
CA PRO A 210 13.17 7.45 -8.77
C PRO A 210 12.20 6.27 -8.66
N ILE A 211 11.89 5.67 -9.81
CA ILE A 211 11.30 4.34 -9.95
C ILE A 211 12.42 3.40 -10.37
N ILE A 212 12.66 2.35 -9.60
CA ILE A 212 13.76 1.41 -9.87
C ILE A 212 13.19 0.03 -10.18
N ASP A 213 12.66 -0.64 -9.16
CA ASP A 213 12.17 -2.02 -9.26
C ASP A 213 10.91 -2.12 -10.13
N ALA A 214 10.01 -1.15 -9.98
CA ALA A 214 8.71 -1.23 -10.60
C ALA A 214 8.70 -0.75 -12.06
N LYS A 215 9.80 -0.18 -12.58
CA LYS A 215 9.86 0.52 -13.87
C LYS A 215 9.22 -0.28 -15.01
N THR A 216 9.70 -1.50 -15.22
CA THR A 216 9.23 -2.31 -16.35
C THR A 216 7.81 -2.82 -16.15
N THR A 217 7.44 -3.17 -14.92
CA THR A 217 6.08 -3.59 -14.58
C THR A 217 5.08 -2.46 -14.82
N LEU A 218 5.37 -1.25 -14.33
CA LEU A 218 4.53 -0.07 -14.51
C LEU A 218 4.41 0.28 -15.99
N ARG A 219 5.50 0.17 -16.76
CA ARG A 219 5.48 0.45 -18.20
C ARG A 219 4.62 -0.55 -18.97
N THR A 220 4.69 -1.82 -18.57
CA THR A 220 3.85 -2.89 -19.14
C THR A 220 2.38 -2.62 -18.84
N TYR A 221 2.06 -2.29 -17.59
CA TYR A 221 0.70 -1.91 -17.19
C TYR A 221 0.19 -0.71 -18.00
N LEU A 222 0.96 0.40 -18.03
CA LEU A 222 0.59 1.63 -18.73
C LEU A 222 0.34 1.35 -20.22
N ARG A 223 1.24 0.65 -20.90
CA ARG A 223 1.16 0.49 -22.37
C ARG A 223 0.21 -0.61 -22.84
N GLN A 224 -0.02 -1.65 -22.04
CA GLN A 224 -0.74 -2.84 -22.50
C GLN A 224 -2.12 -3.00 -21.87
N VAL A 225 -2.38 -2.40 -20.71
CA VAL A 225 -3.57 -2.70 -19.90
C VAL A 225 -4.30 -1.44 -19.45
N HIS A 226 -3.59 -0.32 -19.26
CA HIS A 226 -4.21 0.91 -18.78
C HIS A 226 -5.31 1.38 -19.75
N PRO A 227 -6.53 1.71 -19.27
CA PRO A 227 -7.64 2.06 -20.15
C PRO A 227 -7.48 3.39 -20.90
N ARG A 228 -6.73 4.34 -20.33
CA ARG A 228 -6.55 5.71 -20.86
C ARG A 228 -5.09 6.18 -20.77
N PRO A 229 -4.14 5.49 -21.43
CA PRO A 229 -2.71 5.71 -21.22
C PRO A 229 -2.16 6.99 -21.86
N ASP A 230 -2.93 7.62 -22.75
CA ASP A 230 -2.56 8.84 -23.46
C ASP A 230 -3.26 10.08 -22.86
N GLU A 231 -3.98 9.93 -21.74
CA GLU A 231 -4.67 11.02 -21.03
C GLU A 231 -3.88 11.40 -19.78
N ASP A 232 -3.10 12.49 -19.85
CA ASP A 232 -2.22 12.92 -18.75
C ASP A 232 -2.93 13.07 -17.41
N ASP A 233 -4.18 13.56 -17.40
CA ASP A 233 -4.98 13.78 -16.18
C ASP A 233 -5.70 12.53 -15.66
N ALA A 234 -5.66 11.41 -16.40
CA ALA A 234 -6.27 10.17 -15.93
C ALA A 234 -5.48 9.60 -14.75
N ALA A 235 -6.19 8.93 -13.83
CA ALA A 235 -5.56 8.23 -12.71
C ALA A 235 -4.62 7.14 -13.23
N PHE A 236 -3.35 7.16 -12.80
CA PHE A 236 -2.36 6.16 -13.21
C PHE A 236 -2.83 4.75 -12.80
N PHE A 237 -3.30 4.56 -11.56
CA PHE A 237 -3.93 3.31 -11.13
C PHE A 237 -5.45 3.36 -11.38
N HIS A 238 -5.84 2.97 -12.59
CA HIS A 238 -7.18 3.14 -13.13
C HIS A 238 -8.16 2.02 -12.77
N LYS A 239 -9.46 2.33 -12.75
CA LYS A 239 -10.55 1.36 -12.70
C LYS A 239 -10.51 0.46 -13.94
N ILE A 240 -10.70 -0.85 -13.75
CA ILE A 240 -10.77 -1.78 -14.89
C ILE A 240 -12.19 -1.70 -15.48
N PRO A 241 -12.33 -1.54 -16.81
CA PRO A 241 -13.64 -1.53 -17.46
C PRO A 241 -14.49 -2.78 -17.16
N GLY A 242 -15.80 -2.59 -17.03
CA GLY A 242 -16.73 -3.68 -16.68
C GLY A 242 -16.76 -4.06 -15.19
N HIS A 243 -15.95 -3.42 -14.34
CA HIS A 243 -15.95 -3.64 -12.89
C HIS A 243 -16.36 -2.36 -12.13
N GLY A 244 -17.47 -2.43 -11.39
CA GLY A 244 -17.97 -1.35 -10.52
C GLY A 244 -19.35 -0.82 -10.93
N ASN A 245 -19.89 0.08 -10.12
CA ASN A 245 -21.24 0.63 -10.30
C ASN A 245 -21.29 1.87 -11.22
N LYS A 246 -20.13 2.44 -11.55
CA LYS A 246 -19.99 3.57 -12.48
C LYS A 246 -19.10 3.17 -13.65
N PRO A 247 -19.37 3.67 -14.86
CA PRO A 247 -18.48 3.46 -15.98
C PRO A 247 -17.08 4.01 -15.72
N PRO A 248 -16.01 3.32 -16.15
CA PRO A 248 -14.62 3.75 -15.92
C PRO A 248 -14.25 5.02 -16.70
N TRP A 249 -15.06 5.41 -17.69
CA TRP A 249 -14.90 6.60 -18.52
C TRP A 249 -15.65 7.84 -17.95
N GLU A 250 -16.29 7.69 -16.80
CA GLU A 250 -16.75 8.83 -16.01
C GLU A 250 -15.67 9.22 -15.00
N GLU A 251 -15.42 10.53 -14.83
CA GLU A 251 -14.43 11.10 -13.90
C GLU A 251 -12.96 10.76 -14.28
N ASP A 252 -12.03 10.93 -13.34
CA ASP A 252 -10.59 10.66 -13.48
C ASP A 252 -10.23 9.16 -13.55
N GLY A 253 -11.20 8.28 -13.32
CA GLY A 253 -11.02 6.83 -13.37
C GLY A 253 -10.27 6.22 -12.19
N ALA A 254 -10.04 6.96 -11.11
CA ALA A 254 -9.30 6.50 -9.93
C ALA A 254 -10.01 5.34 -9.21
N ILE A 255 -9.24 4.35 -8.76
CA ILE A 255 -9.73 3.29 -7.87
C ILE A 255 -9.86 3.79 -6.43
N SER A 256 -10.86 3.34 -5.67
CA SER A 256 -11.01 3.83 -4.29
C SER A 256 -9.89 3.33 -3.35
N PRO A 257 -9.58 4.05 -2.24
CA PRO A 257 -8.67 3.55 -1.20
C PRO A 257 -9.06 2.18 -0.63
N SER A 258 -10.36 1.88 -0.57
CA SER A 258 -10.86 0.58 -0.12
C SER A 258 -10.60 -0.53 -1.14
N THR A 259 -10.68 -0.18 -2.43
CA THR A 259 -10.37 -1.10 -3.54
C THR A 259 -8.89 -1.49 -3.48
N ILE A 260 -7.99 -0.53 -3.30
CA ILE A 260 -6.54 -0.81 -3.20
C ILE A 260 -6.25 -1.81 -2.07
N ARG A 261 -6.71 -1.52 -0.86
CA ARG A 261 -6.52 -2.40 0.30
C ARG A 261 -7.10 -3.80 0.06
N LYS A 262 -8.27 -3.87 -0.58
CA LYS A 262 -8.92 -5.14 -0.95
C LYS A 262 -8.08 -5.93 -1.97
N GLN A 263 -7.47 -5.28 -2.96
CA GLN A 263 -6.65 -5.99 -3.94
C GLN A 263 -5.32 -6.47 -3.34
N LEU A 264 -4.72 -5.68 -2.44
CA LEU A 264 -3.54 -6.13 -1.69
C LEU A 264 -3.86 -7.38 -0.84
N ARG A 265 -4.95 -7.35 -0.07
CA ARG A 265 -5.40 -8.52 0.72
C ARG A 265 -5.67 -9.73 -0.16
N LYS A 266 -6.34 -9.55 -1.31
CA LYS A 266 -6.57 -10.63 -2.27
C LYS A 266 -5.28 -11.22 -2.85
N GLY A 267 -4.31 -10.37 -3.19
CA GLY A 267 -3.01 -10.82 -3.68
C GLY A 267 -2.30 -11.68 -2.63
N ALA A 268 -2.35 -11.25 -1.37
CA ALA A 268 -1.82 -12.00 -0.25
C ALA A 268 -2.55 -13.33 -0.01
N ASP A 269 -3.88 -13.32 0.03
CA ASP A 269 -4.70 -14.53 0.24
C ASP A 269 -4.45 -15.56 -0.86
N ASN A 270 -4.39 -15.11 -2.11
CA ASN A 270 -4.12 -15.97 -3.27
C ASN A 270 -2.66 -16.49 -3.27
N GLY A 271 -1.73 -15.70 -2.75
CA GLY A 271 -0.31 -16.05 -2.62
C GLY A 271 0.04 -16.82 -1.35
N GLY A 272 -0.90 -17.05 -0.43
CA GLY A 272 -0.63 -17.70 0.85
C GLY A 272 0.22 -16.87 1.82
N VAL A 273 0.10 -15.53 1.77
CA VAL A 273 0.85 -14.61 2.64
C VAL A 273 0.02 -14.23 3.87
N ASP A 274 0.49 -14.67 5.04
CA ASP A 274 -0.18 -14.41 6.33
C ASP A 274 0.18 -13.05 6.96
N ARG A 275 1.28 -12.43 6.51
CA ARG A 275 1.75 -11.15 7.04
C ARG A 275 0.79 -9.98 6.75
N PRO A 276 0.85 -8.88 7.54
CA PRO A 276 0.01 -7.70 7.31
C PRO A 276 0.28 -7.00 5.96
N VAL A 277 -0.61 -7.10 4.97
CA VAL A 277 -0.35 -6.59 3.60
C VAL A 277 -0.86 -5.16 3.31
N ASN A 278 -0.68 -4.24 4.24
CA ASN A 278 -1.16 -2.86 4.10
C ASN A 278 -0.05 -1.90 3.60
N PRO A 279 -0.38 -0.72 3.02
CA PRO A 279 0.62 0.23 2.51
C PRO A 279 1.66 0.69 3.55
N HIS A 280 1.32 0.75 4.84
CA HIS A 280 2.30 1.07 5.87
C HIS A 280 3.32 -0.07 6.03
N ASN A 281 2.89 -1.34 5.97
CA ASN A 281 3.83 -2.45 6.03
C ASN A 281 4.75 -2.50 4.80
N PHE A 282 4.22 -2.27 3.59
CA PHE A 282 5.06 -2.12 2.38
C PHE A 282 6.13 -1.04 2.56
N ARG A 283 5.75 0.08 3.17
CA ARG A 283 6.68 1.17 3.48
C ARG A 283 7.76 0.75 4.47
N HIS A 284 7.41 0.11 5.59
CA HIS A 284 8.39 -0.41 6.54
C HIS A 284 9.35 -1.38 5.84
N SER A 285 8.81 -2.30 5.04
CA SER A 285 9.55 -3.33 4.29
C SER A 285 10.50 -2.70 3.27
N ALA A 286 10.06 -1.67 2.54
CA ALA A 286 10.89 -0.92 1.62
C ALA A 286 12.02 -0.17 2.34
N VAL A 287 11.76 0.41 3.52
CA VAL A 287 12.79 1.07 4.34
C VAL A 287 13.85 0.07 4.80
N SER A 288 13.45 -1.07 5.38
CA SER A 288 14.41 -2.11 5.80
C SER A 288 15.25 -2.61 4.63
N ARG A 289 14.61 -2.91 3.48
CA ARG A 289 15.33 -3.28 2.25
C ARG A 289 16.37 -2.23 1.86
N MET A 290 16.02 -0.94 1.88
CA MET A 290 16.96 0.12 1.53
C MET A 290 18.11 0.28 2.53
N VAL A 291 17.86 0.04 3.83
CA VAL A 291 18.92 -0.02 4.84
C VAL A 291 19.89 -1.16 4.52
N ARG A 292 19.38 -2.33 4.12
CA ARG A 292 20.21 -3.45 3.65
C ARG A 292 20.99 -3.14 2.38
N GLU A 293 20.39 -2.40 1.44
CA GLU A 293 21.05 -1.94 0.21
C GLU A 293 22.00 -0.73 0.44
N ASP A 294 22.39 -0.45 1.69
CA ASP A 294 23.30 0.64 2.08
C ASP A 294 22.86 2.05 1.67
N PHE A 295 21.55 2.29 1.50
CA PHE A 295 21.05 3.65 1.29
C PHE A 295 21.26 4.46 2.56
N THR A 296 21.74 5.69 2.40
CA THR A 296 21.83 6.64 3.51
C THR A 296 20.43 6.99 4.02
N ARG A 297 20.30 7.32 5.31
CA ARG A 297 19.04 7.79 5.91
C ARG A 297 18.38 8.90 5.08
N ALA A 298 19.16 9.89 4.63
CA ALA A 298 18.66 10.98 3.81
C ALA A 298 18.08 10.52 2.46
N GLN A 299 18.71 9.53 1.81
CA GLN A 299 18.18 8.95 0.56
C GLN A 299 16.87 8.19 0.82
N ILE A 300 16.78 7.44 1.93
CA ILE A 300 15.58 6.73 2.34
C ILE A 300 14.44 7.70 2.62
N GLU A 301 14.67 8.69 3.49
CA GLU A 301 13.69 9.71 3.87
C GLU A 301 13.17 10.46 2.63
N HIS A 302 14.07 10.82 1.72
CA HIS A 302 13.73 11.42 0.43
C HIS A 302 12.83 10.50 -0.41
N ARG A 303 13.19 9.21 -0.55
CA ARG A 303 12.43 8.27 -1.39
C ARG A 303 11.05 7.96 -0.84
N VAL A 304 10.92 7.82 0.49
CA VAL A 304 9.63 7.45 1.10
C VAL A 304 8.79 8.68 1.46
N HIS A 305 9.34 9.89 1.46
CA HIS A 305 8.66 11.14 1.87
C HIS A 305 8.35 11.20 3.38
N TRP A 306 9.30 10.80 4.22
CA TRP A 306 9.12 10.79 5.68
C TRP A 306 10.44 10.89 6.38
N ASP A 307 10.48 11.81 7.33
CA ASP A 307 11.51 11.86 8.36
C ASP A 307 11.33 10.64 9.27
N VAL A 308 12.15 9.62 9.05
CA VAL A 308 12.16 8.43 9.91
C VAL A 308 12.70 8.90 11.26
N ASP A 309 11.93 8.75 12.34
CA ASP A 309 12.41 9.13 13.67
C ASP A 309 13.57 8.22 14.12
N THR A 310 14.29 8.63 15.17
CA THR A 310 15.48 7.92 15.63
C THR A 310 15.17 6.51 16.11
N ASP A 311 14.09 6.31 16.85
CA ASP A 311 13.71 5.00 17.41
C ASP A 311 13.34 4.01 16.29
N MET A 312 12.59 4.47 15.28
CA MET A 312 12.27 3.69 14.09
C MET A 312 13.54 3.39 13.27
N TRP A 313 14.43 4.36 13.13
CA TRP A 313 15.68 4.19 12.41
C TRP A 313 16.56 3.11 13.05
N GLU A 314 16.73 3.13 14.38
CA GLU A 314 17.44 2.09 15.14
C GLU A 314 16.80 0.71 14.93
N THR A 315 15.46 0.65 14.95
CA THR A 315 14.72 -0.59 14.69
C THR A 315 15.07 -1.19 13.32
N TYR A 316 15.07 -0.39 12.24
CA TYR A 316 15.43 -0.90 10.92
C TYR A 316 16.90 -1.33 10.82
N GLN A 317 17.81 -0.62 11.49
CA GLN A 317 19.21 -1.02 11.53
C GLN A 317 19.40 -2.35 12.25
N HIS A 318 18.68 -2.57 13.35
CA HIS A 318 18.70 -3.85 14.07
C HIS A 318 18.17 -4.98 13.21
N ILE A 319 17.02 -4.79 12.56
CA ILE A 319 16.43 -5.78 11.65
C ILE A 319 17.40 -6.14 10.52
N ALA A 320 17.98 -5.13 9.85
CA ALA A 320 18.93 -5.36 8.78
C ALA A 320 20.19 -6.11 9.26
N ALA A 321 20.68 -5.81 10.47
CA ALA A 321 21.82 -6.51 11.06
C ALA A 321 21.51 -7.97 11.42
N GLU A 322 20.31 -8.25 11.92
CA GLU A 322 19.85 -9.62 12.21
C GLU A 322 19.72 -10.45 10.92
N GLU A 323 19.10 -9.89 9.88
CA GLU A 323 19.00 -10.51 8.55
C GLU A 323 20.40 -10.78 7.96
N HIS A 324 21.32 -9.80 8.04
CA HIS A 324 22.69 -9.99 7.56
C HIS A 324 23.45 -11.10 8.30
N ASN A 325 23.23 -11.23 9.61
CA ASN A 325 23.80 -12.34 10.37
C ASN A 325 23.24 -13.69 9.92
N ALA A 326 21.93 -13.77 9.63
CA ALA A 326 21.31 -14.98 9.10
C ALA A 326 21.93 -15.39 7.76
N ASP A 327 22.15 -14.42 6.86
CA ASP A 327 22.81 -14.65 5.57
C ASP A 327 24.24 -15.17 5.73
N ILE A 328 25.01 -14.60 6.67
CA ILE A 328 26.38 -15.06 6.97
C ILE A 328 26.36 -16.52 7.45
N PHE A 329 25.44 -16.88 8.33
CA PHE A 329 25.32 -18.25 8.82
C PHE A 329 24.93 -19.21 7.70
N ALA A 330 23.95 -18.84 6.86
CA ALA A 330 23.54 -19.63 5.70
C ALA A 330 24.72 -19.87 4.73
N HIS A 331 25.49 -18.83 4.40
CA HIS A 331 26.69 -18.95 3.55
C HIS A 331 27.78 -19.83 4.18
N ALA A 332 27.89 -19.84 5.52
CA ALA A 332 28.81 -20.70 6.25
C ALA A 332 28.31 -22.15 6.39
N GLY A 333 27.09 -22.47 5.91
CA GLY A 333 26.45 -23.78 6.07
C GLY A 333 26.04 -24.07 7.52
N VAL A 334 25.75 -23.03 8.30
CA VAL A 334 25.34 -23.13 9.72
C VAL A 334 23.88 -22.68 9.85
N GLY A 335 23.03 -23.54 10.42
CA GLY A 335 21.60 -23.32 10.53
C GLY A 335 20.80 -23.93 9.37
N ASP A 336 19.49 -23.98 9.51
CA ASP A 336 18.59 -24.27 8.40
C ASP A 336 18.64 -23.04 7.48
N ALA A 337 19.26 -23.17 6.31
CA ALA A 337 19.23 -22.12 5.31
C ALA A 337 17.77 -21.91 4.92
N ASP A 338 17.20 -20.72 5.15
CA ASP A 338 15.97 -20.35 4.46
C ASP A 338 16.37 -20.29 2.97
N ASP A 339 15.75 -21.14 2.16
CA ASP A 339 16.27 -21.55 0.85
C ASP A 339 16.40 -20.36 -0.14
N GLY A 340 17.57 -19.73 -0.20
CA GLY A 340 18.10 -19.08 -1.40
C GLY A 340 17.44 -17.77 -1.88
N VAL A 341 16.82 -16.99 -0.99
CA VAL A 341 16.30 -15.67 -1.35
C VAL A 341 17.44 -14.65 -1.28
N ASP A 342 17.84 -14.12 -2.44
CA ASP A 342 18.81 -13.02 -2.51
C ASP A 342 18.14 -11.75 -1.97
N HIS A 343 18.69 -11.19 -0.90
CA HIS A 343 18.14 -10.04 -0.21
C HIS A 343 18.55 -8.71 -0.85
N GLU A 344 19.48 -8.73 -1.81
CA GLU A 344 20.01 -7.54 -2.46
C GLU A 344 19.59 -7.43 -3.93
N ARG A 345 19.71 -6.22 -4.44
CA ARG A 345 19.44 -5.91 -5.84
C ARG A 345 20.59 -6.38 -6.73
N ARG A 346 20.26 -7.01 -7.86
CA ARG A 346 21.25 -7.48 -8.84
C ARG A 346 20.88 -7.14 -10.29
N PRO A 347 21.85 -7.02 -11.21
CA PRO A 347 21.53 -6.84 -12.62
C PRO A 347 21.08 -8.16 -13.27
N CYS A 348 20.09 -8.09 -14.16
CA CYS A 348 19.71 -9.23 -15.00
C CYS A 348 20.90 -9.69 -15.85
N GLY A 349 21.22 -10.99 -15.83
CA GLY A 349 22.34 -11.58 -16.57
C GLY A 349 22.21 -11.49 -18.10
N ASN A 350 20.98 -11.32 -18.62
CA ASN A 350 20.72 -11.18 -20.05
C ASN A 350 20.64 -9.70 -20.48
N CYS A 351 19.70 -8.95 -19.91
CA CYS A 351 19.37 -7.62 -20.41
C CYS A 351 19.80 -6.45 -19.50
N ARG A 352 20.46 -6.75 -18.36
CA ARG A 352 20.95 -5.81 -17.33
C ARG A 352 19.91 -4.93 -16.65
N GLU A 353 18.62 -5.21 -16.83
CA GLU A 353 17.56 -4.61 -16.01
C GLU A 353 17.88 -4.82 -14.51
N PRO A 354 17.81 -3.80 -13.66
CA PRO A 354 17.88 -3.97 -12.22
C PRO A 354 16.77 -4.91 -11.73
N LEU A 355 17.13 -5.92 -10.95
CA LEU A 355 16.20 -6.88 -10.38
C LEU A 355 16.12 -6.67 -8.88
N ALA A 356 14.89 -6.52 -8.40
CA ALA A 356 14.58 -6.53 -6.99
C ALA A 356 14.86 -7.92 -6.39
N PRO A 357 15.09 -8.02 -5.07
CA PRO A 357 15.14 -9.29 -4.34
C PRO A 357 14.01 -10.28 -4.69
N HIS A 358 12.79 -9.77 -4.86
CA HIS A 358 11.59 -10.58 -5.13
C HIS A 358 11.40 -10.97 -6.60
N HIS A 359 12.21 -10.45 -7.53
CA HIS A 359 12.10 -10.75 -8.96
C HIS A 359 12.71 -12.12 -9.28
N GLU A 360 11.85 -13.13 -9.40
CA GLU A 360 12.25 -14.48 -9.81
C GLU A 360 12.52 -14.59 -11.31
N TYR A 361 11.87 -13.75 -12.12
CA TYR A 361 12.09 -13.59 -13.55
C TYR A 361 12.30 -12.12 -13.86
N CYS A 362 13.16 -11.83 -14.83
CA CYS A 362 13.38 -10.46 -15.27
C CYS A 362 12.08 -9.88 -15.85
N PRO A 363 11.54 -8.78 -15.32
CA PRO A 363 10.29 -8.20 -15.82
C PRO A 363 10.42 -7.68 -17.26
N ARG A 364 11.65 -7.44 -17.74
CA ARG A 364 11.94 -6.91 -19.08
C ARG A 364 12.12 -7.98 -20.15
N CYS A 365 12.92 -9.00 -19.89
CA CYS A 365 13.27 -10.01 -20.90
C CYS A 365 12.79 -11.42 -20.57
N GLY A 366 12.19 -11.63 -19.39
CA GLY A 366 11.72 -12.95 -18.95
C GLY A 366 12.81 -13.92 -18.51
N GLU A 367 14.08 -13.52 -18.52
CA GLU A 367 15.19 -14.39 -18.08
C GLU A 367 15.00 -14.80 -16.61
N PRO A 368 15.07 -16.10 -16.27
CA PRO A 368 15.04 -16.55 -14.89
C PRO A 368 16.21 -15.97 -14.07
N ALA A 369 15.87 -15.32 -12.97
CA ALA A 369 16.83 -14.65 -12.10
C ALA A 369 17.33 -15.54 -10.96
N THR A 370 16.48 -16.45 -10.46
CA THR A 370 16.81 -17.39 -9.37
C THR A 370 17.06 -18.80 -9.89
N GLN A 371 17.73 -19.64 -9.09
CA GLN A 371 17.90 -21.06 -9.41
C GLN A 371 16.54 -21.77 -9.54
N GLN A 372 15.63 -21.55 -8.57
CA GLN A 372 14.28 -22.11 -8.61
C GLN A 372 13.50 -21.69 -9.87
N ALA A 373 13.66 -20.46 -10.35
CA ALA A 373 13.01 -20.00 -11.59
C ALA A 373 13.59 -20.69 -12.83
N ARG A 374 14.90 -20.99 -12.85
CA ARG A 374 15.55 -21.76 -13.92
C ARG A 374 15.03 -23.19 -13.93
N GLU A 375 14.99 -23.84 -12.78
CA GLU A 375 14.48 -25.20 -12.63
C GLU A 375 13.00 -25.29 -13.03
N ARG A 376 12.15 -24.35 -12.60
CA ARG A 376 10.74 -24.25 -13.04
C ARG A 376 10.62 -24.11 -14.55
N ARG A 377 11.43 -23.25 -15.17
CA ARG A 377 11.45 -23.10 -16.64
C ARG A 377 11.86 -24.40 -17.32
N ASP A 378 12.95 -25.01 -16.89
CA ASP A 378 13.51 -26.20 -17.52
C ASP A 378 12.55 -27.40 -17.39
N ASN A 379 11.91 -27.55 -16.23
CA ASN A 379 10.85 -28.54 -16.00
C ASN A 379 9.62 -28.29 -16.89
N ALA A 380 9.19 -27.03 -17.04
CA ALA A 380 8.08 -26.68 -17.91
C ALA A 380 8.38 -26.98 -19.39
N VAL A 381 9.61 -26.69 -19.85
CA VAL A 381 10.09 -27.02 -21.20
C VAL A 381 10.11 -28.54 -21.42
N ALA A 382 10.58 -29.32 -20.44
CA ALA A 382 10.57 -30.78 -20.52
C ALA A 382 9.14 -31.34 -20.66
N LYS A 383 8.20 -30.88 -19.81
CA LYS A 383 6.79 -31.30 -19.87
C LYS A 383 6.10 -30.94 -21.19
N LEU A 384 6.40 -29.77 -21.75
CA LEU A 384 5.93 -29.36 -23.08
C LEU A 384 6.47 -30.27 -24.19
N GLY A 385 7.77 -30.60 -24.16
CA GLY A 385 8.40 -31.50 -25.12
C GLY A 385 7.84 -32.93 -25.08
N GLU A 386 7.33 -33.35 -23.93
CA GLU A 386 6.72 -34.67 -23.73
C GLU A 386 5.21 -34.71 -24.06
N GLY A 387 4.61 -33.58 -24.45
CA GLY A 387 3.18 -33.50 -24.75
C GLY A 387 2.27 -33.70 -23.53
N GLN A 388 2.82 -33.58 -22.32
CA GLN A 388 2.13 -33.77 -21.05
C GLN A 388 1.89 -32.43 -20.36
N VAL A 389 1.12 -31.55 -21.00
CA VAL A 389 0.67 -30.31 -20.34
C VAL A 389 -0.78 -30.44 -19.96
N ASP A 390 -1.02 -30.73 -18.68
CA ASP A 390 -2.32 -30.56 -18.07
C ASP A 390 -2.46 -29.10 -17.63
N VAL A 391 -3.10 -28.29 -18.48
CA VAL A 391 -3.21 -26.83 -18.31
C VAL A 391 -4.00 -26.46 -17.05
N GLU A 392 -4.79 -27.40 -16.52
CA GLU A 392 -5.65 -27.19 -15.36
C GLU A 392 -4.89 -27.09 -14.02
N GLU A 393 -3.66 -27.61 -13.92
CA GLU A 393 -2.86 -27.60 -12.68
C GLU A 393 -1.76 -26.52 -12.64
N MET A 394 -1.57 -25.74 -13.71
CA MET A 394 -0.48 -24.76 -13.80
C MET A 394 -0.85 -23.39 -13.19
N SER A 395 0.08 -22.81 -12.43
CA SER A 395 0.00 -21.40 -12.07
C SER A 395 0.11 -20.51 -13.31
N ARG A 396 -0.45 -19.28 -13.25
CA ARG A 396 -0.42 -18.33 -14.38
C ARG A 396 1.01 -18.00 -14.84
N ARG A 397 1.98 -18.03 -13.92
CA ARG A 397 3.40 -17.80 -14.21
C ARG A 397 4.01 -19.00 -14.92
N GLU A 398 3.73 -20.23 -14.47
CA GLU A 398 4.16 -21.44 -15.19
C GLU A 398 3.57 -21.47 -16.60
N PHE A 399 2.30 -21.13 -16.76
CA PHE A 399 1.67 -21.04 -18.08
C PHE A 399 2.32 -19.98 -18.97
N ARG A 400 2.54 -18.75 -18.45
CA ARG A 400 3.14 -17.66 -19.22
C ARG A 400 4.62 -17.91 -19.55
N ALA A 401 5.39 -18.47 -18.61
CA ALA A 401 6.78 -18.89 -18.84
C ALA A 401 6.85 -20.02 -19.88
N SER A 402 5.93 -20.99 -19.80
CA SER A 402 5.79 -22.06 -20.79
C SER A 402 5.46 -21.51 -22.19
N LEU A 403 4.54 -20.55 -22.27
CA LEU A 403 4.14 -19.92 -23.54
C LEU A 403 5.27 -19.09 -24.14
N LEU A 404 5.96 -18.27 -23.34
CA LEU A 404 7.10 -17.47 -23.80
C LEU A 404 8.26 -18.36 -24.25
N SER A 405 8.52 -19.45 -23.54
CA SER A 405 9.55 -20.41 -23.92
C SER A 405 9.18 -21.19 -25.18
N ALA A 406 7.91 -21.58 -25.36
CA ALA A 406 7.42 -22.22 -26.59
C ALA A 406 7.53 -21.30 -27.81
N VAL A 407 7.29 -19.99 -27.64
CA VAL A 407 7.46 -18.98 -28.71
C VAL A 407 8.95 -18.77 -29.04
N GLN A 408 9.83 -18.78 -28.05
CA GLN A 408 11.29 -18.64 -28.26
C GLN A 408 11.92 -19.90 -28.86
N ALA A 409 11.44 -21.10 -28.49
CA ALA A 409 11.89 -22.37 -29.06
C ALA A 409 11.38 -22.60 -30.49
N ASN A 410 10.22 -22.02 -30.85
CA ASN A 410 9.61 -22.12 -32.19
C ASN A 410 9.89 -20.92 -33.10
N GLY A 411 10.98 -20.18 -32.87
CA GLY A 411 11.42 -19.11 -33.78
C GLY A 411 11.67 -19.56 -35.23
N GLU A 412 11.76 -20.87 -35.48
CA GLU A 412 11.90 -21.46 -36.81
C GLU A 412 10.56 -21.72 -37.54
N ILE A 413 9.40 -21.50 -36.90
CA ILE A 413 8.09 -21.67 -37.57
C ILE A 413 7.67 -20.41 -38.35
N ALA A 414 8.27 -19.24 -38.07
CA ALA A 414 7.98 -18.01 -38.81
C ALA A 414 8.59 -17.97 -40.22
N ASP A 415 9.61 -18.78 -40.51
CA ASP A 415 10.29 -18.82 -41.82
C ASP A 415 9.79 -19.95 -42.76
N ALA A 416 8.86 -20.80 -42.31
CA ALA A 416 8.38 -21.94 -43.08
C ALA A 416 7.15 -21.65 -43.97
N HIS A 417 6.92 -20.40 -44.35
CA HIS A 417 5.79 -20.01 -45.23
C HIS A 417 6.18 -19.54 -46.63
N ASP A 418 7.48 -19.48 -46.97
CA ASP A 418 7.94 -18.93 -48.26
C ASP A 418 8.78 -19.88 -49.12
N GLU A 419 8.66 -21.20 -48.93
CA GLU A 419 9.13 -22.15 -49.93
C GLU A 419 8.02 -23.14 -50.34
N ASP A 420 7.76 -23.10 -51.65
CA ASP A 420 7.18 -24.15 -52.49
C ASP A 420 5.67 -24.13 -52.77
N THR A 421 5.28 -23.26 -53.72
CA THR A 421 4.30 -23.66 -54.74
C THR A 421 4.76 -23.22 -56.13
N SER A 422 5.59 -24.04 -56.76
CA SER A 422 5.60 -24.18 -58.22
C SER A 422 5.46 -25.65 -58.58
N PRO A 423 4.43 -25.99 -59.37
CA PRO A 423 4.67 -26.99 -60.39
C PRO A 423 4.16 -26.47 -61.74
N ASP A 424 5.12 -26.33 -62.64
CA ASP A 424 4.88 -26.17 -64.06
C ASP A 424 4.57 -27.55 -64.69
N SER A 425 3.74 -27.53 -65.73
CA SER A 425 3.52 -28.55 -66.78
C SER A 425 2.79 -29.87 -66.49
N THR A 426 1.57 -29.99 -67.04
CA THR A 426 1.36 -30.83 -68.24
C THR A 426 0.26 -30.25 -69.13
#